data_AF-A0A3B1DSH8-F1
#
_entry.id   AF-A0A3B1DSH8-F1
#
_cell.length_a   1.000
_cell.length_b   1.000
_cell.length_c   1.000
_cell.angle_alpha   90.00
_cell.angle_beta   90.00
_cell.angle_gamma   90.00
#
_symmetry.space_group_name_H-M   'P 1'
#
loop_
_entity.id
_entity.type
_entity.pdbx_description
1 polymer ?
#
loop_
_entity_poly.entity_id
_entity_poly.type
_entity_poly.pdbx_seq_one_letter_code
_entity_poly.pdbx_strand_id
1 'polypeptide(L)' 'MLAPYRVKVTRIAYGLPMGGDIEYADEVTLGKALEGRRELP' A
#
# COMPACT_ATOMS: atom_id res chain seq x y z
N MET A 1 -11.66 9.75 13.93
CA MET A 1 -12.82 9.12 14.58
C MET A 1 -13.99 9.03 13.59
N LEU A 2 -14.13 7.90 12.88
CA LEU A 2 -15.28 7.61 12.01
C LEU A 2 -15.99 6.29 12.37
N ALA A 3 -15.52 5.61 13.42
CA ALA A 3 -16.02 4.31 13.87
C ALA A 3 -17.54 4.21 14.14
N PRO A 4 -18.24 5.24 14.65
CA PRO A 4 -19.68 5.13 14.91
C PRO A 4 -20.57 5.28 13.66
N TYR A 5 -20.01 5.69 12.51
CA TYR A 5 -20.78 5.88 11.28
C TYR A 5 -20.77 4.60 10.42
N ARG A 6 -21.92 4.24 9.81
CA ARG A 6 -22.03 3.10 8.88
C ARG A 6 -21.48 3.45 7.48
N VAL A 7 -20.22 3.88 7.43
CA VAL A 7 -19.51 4.19 6.18
C VAL A 7 -18.35 3.24 6.00
N LYS A 8 -18.07 2.84 4.76
CA LYS A 8 -16.92 1.99 4.45
C LYS A 8 -15.66 2.85 4.49
N VAL A 9 -14.84 2.67 5.53
CA VAL A 9 -13.54 3.32 5.63
C VAL A 9 -12.49 2.42 4.95
N THR A 10 -11.76 2.98 4.00
CA THR A 10 -10.62 2.31 3.36
C THR A 10 -9.41 3.23 3.38
N ARG A 11 -8.23 2.68 3.12
CA ARG A 11 -6.98 3.42 3.05
C ARG A 11 -6.33 3.20 1.68
N ILE A 12 -5.73 4.24 1.13
CA ILE A 12 -4.95 4.15 -0.11
C ILE A 12 -3.79 3.16 0.11
N ALA A 13 -3.41 2.44 -0.95
CA ALA A 13 -2.26 1.55 -0.89
C ALA A 13 -0.97 2.33 -0.60
N TYR A 14 -0.04 1.67 0.10
CA TYR A 14 1.33 2.15 0.29
C TYR A 14 2.28 1.10 -0.27
N GLY A 15 3.36 1.55 -0.88
CA GLY A 15 4.34 0.69 -1.52
C GLY A 15 5.03 1.45 -2.64
N LEU A 16 5.61 0.68 -3.56
CA LEU A 16 6.37 1.23 -4.68
C LEU A 16 5.45 2.01 -5.64
N PRO A 17 5.81 3.24 -6.05
CA PRO A 17 5.03 4.00 -7.03
C PRO A 17 5.15 3.40 -8.44
N MET A 18 4.17 3.68 -9.29
CA MET A 18 4.27 3.30 -10.71
C MET A 18 5.44 4.03 -11.37
N GLY A 19 6.22 3.29 -12.17
CA GLY A 19 7.43 3.81 -12.81
C GLY A 19 8.63 3.97 -11.87
N GLY A 20 8.50 3.60 -10.60
CA GLY A 20 9.62 3.50 -9.67
C GLY A 20 10.44 2.24 -9.92
N ASP A 21 11.75 2.35 -9.71
CA ASP A 21 12.68 1.22 -9.80
C ASP A 21 12.99 0.68 -8.39
N ILE A 22 12.98 -0.65 -8.26
CA ILE A 22 13.20 -1.38 -7.00
C ILE A 22 14.58 -1.08 -6.43
N GLU A 23 15.60 -0.91 -7.28
CA GLU A 23 16.99 -0.71 -6.84
C GLU A 23 17.19 0.59 -6.07
N TYR A 24 16.28 1.55 -6.23
CA TYR A 24 16.35 2.88 -5.61
C TYR A 24 15.32 3.06 -4.49
N ALA A 25 14.49 2.05 -4.24
CA ALA A 25 13.49 2.09 -3.20
C ALA A 25 14.10 1.79 -1.83
N ASP A 26 13.65 2.51 -0.80
CA ASP A 26 14.03 2.22 0.58
C ASP A 26 13.36 0.93 1.09
N GLU A 27 13.98 0.33 2.12
CA GLU A 27 13.52 -0.94 2.69
C GLU A 27 12.10 -0.87 3.27
N VAL A 28 11.67 0.30 3.78
CA VAL A 28 10.33 0.47 4.35
C VAL A 28 9.28 0.45 3.24
N THR A 29 9.55 1.14 2.12
CA THR A 29 8.69 1.12 0.93
C THR A 29 8.57 -0.29 0.35
N LEU A 30 9.70 -0.99 0.21
CA LEU A 30 9.70 -2.38 -0.29
C LEU A 30 8.95 -3.31 0.67
N GLY A 31 9.19 -3.20 1.98
CA GLY A 31 8.47 -3.95 2.99
C GLY A 31 6.96 -3.75 2.93
N LYS A 32 6.49 -2.51 2.75
CA LYS A 32 5.07 -2.19 2.60
C LYS A 32 4.47 -2.71 1.28
N ALA A 33 5.21 -2.63 0.19
CA ALA A 33 4.79 -3.18 -1.10
C ALA A 33 4.62 -4.70 -1.04
N LEU A 34 5.53 -5.40 -0.34
CA LEU A 34 5.48 -6.85 -0.17
C LEU A 34 4.36 -7.29 0.78
N GLU A 35 4.20 -6.62 1.93
CA GLU A 35 3.11 -6.85 2.90
C GLU A 35 1.73 -6.67 2.24
N GLY A 36 1.60 -5.66 1.37
CA GLY A 36 0.38 -5.34 0.65
C GLY A 36 0.20 -6.06 -0.69
N ARG A 37 1.09 -6.98 -1.08
CA ARG A 37 1.07 -7.64 -2.40
C ARG A 37 -0.19 -8.50 -2.56
N ARG A 38 -0.83 -8.39 -3.71
CA ARG A 38 -2.02 -9.16 -4.07
C ARG A 38 -1.75 -9.98 -5.33
N GLU A 39 -2.41 -11.12 -5.46
CA GLU A 39 -2.39 -11.90 -6.70
C GLU A 39 -3.04 -11.09 -7.82
N LEU A 40 -2.54 -11.29 -9.04
CA LEU A 40 -3.17 -10.72 -10.22
C LEU A 40 -4.43 -11.53 -10.54
N PRO A 41 -5.55 -10.87 -10.86
CA PRO A 41 -6.75 -11.55 -11.36
C PRO A 41 -6.51 -12.21 -12.71
#